data_AF-W1XDQ8-F1
#
_entry.id   AF-W1XDQ8-F1
#
_cell.length_a   1.000
_cell.length_b   1.000
_cell.length_c   1.000
_cell.angle_alpha   90.00
_cell.angle_beta   90.00
_cell.angle_gamma   90.00
#
_symmetry.space_group_name_H-M   'P 1'
#
loop_
_entity.id
_entity.type
_entity.pdbx_description
1 polymer ?
#
loop_
_entity_poly.entity_id
_entity_poly.type
_entity_poly.pdbx_seq_one_letter_code
_entity_poly.pdbx_strand_id
1 'polypeptide(L)' 'KEYIFQELVNPIHNRKDNQVTVSLTVEYIDQQTKATQVSQFDLVLEKNGSNWKIIE' A
#
# COMPACT_ATOMS: atom_id res chain seq x y z
N LYS A 1 9.56 16.87 1.51
CA LYS A 1 8.13 17.11 1.83
C LYS A 1 7.75 16.09 2.89
N GLU A 2 7.15 16.52 4.00
CA GLU A 2 6.68 15.61 5.04
C GLU A 2 5.23 15.24 4.73
N TYR A 3 4.99 13.95 4.56
CA TYR A 3 3.68 13.38 4.25
C TYR A 3 3.21 12.52 5.41
N ILE A 4 1.95 12.70 5.82
CA ILE A 4 1.28 11.80 6.77
C ILE A 4 0.47 10.79 5.96
N PHE A 5 0.61 9.50 6.28
CA PHE A 5 -0.31 8.47 5.80
C PHE A 5 -1.73 8.78 6.28
N GLN A 6 -2.67 8.86 5.35
CA GLN A 6 -4.08 9.06 5.66
C GLN A 6 -4.83 7.73 5.62
N GLU A 7 -4.87 7.08 4.45
CA GLU A 7 -5.60 5.83 4.28
C GLU A 7 -5.12 4.99 3.08
N LEU A 8 -5.56 3.74 3.05
CA LEU A 8 -5.51 2.89 1.87
C LEU A 8 -6.88 2.90 1.21
N VAL A 9 -6.93 3.31 -0.06
CA VAL A 9 -8.16 3.36 -0.84
C VAL A 9 -8.30 2.09 -1.66
N ASN A 10 -9.42 1.40 -1.44
CA ASN A 10 -9.89 0.24 -2.20
C ASN A 10 -8.80 -0.78 -2.59
N PRO A 11 -8.04 -1.35 -1.63
CA PRO A 11 -7.05 -2.35 -1.95
C PRO A 11 -7.72 -3.60 -2.54
N ILE A 12 -7.29 -4.00 -3.73
CA ILE A 12 -7.68 -5.25 -4.38
C ILE A 12 -6.55 -6.25 -4.15
N HIS A 13 -6.87 -7.44 -3.65
CA HIS A 13 -5.88 -8.49 -3.45
C HIS A 13 -6.32 -9.78 -4.12
N ASN A 14 -5.36 -10.43 -4.79
CA ASN A 14 -5.52 -11.76 -5.35
C ASN A 14 -4.44 -12.66 -4.77
N ARG A 15 -4.79 -13.91 -4.48
CA ARG A 15 -3.83 -14.92 -4.02
C ARG A 15 -3.57 -15.92 -5.12
N LYS A 16 -2.30 -16.20 -5.38
CA LYS A 16 -1.84 -17.30 -6.23
C LYS A 16 -0.70 -18.01 -5.52
N ASP A 17 -0.88 -19.31 -5.28
CA ASP A 17 0.05 -20.13 -4.51
C ASP A 17 0.37 -19.49 -3.13
N ASN A 18 1.65 -19.26 -2.82
CA ASN A 18 2.10 -18.63 -1.58
C ASN A 18 2.20 -17.09 -1.66
N GLN A 19 1.89 -16.49 -2.81
CA GLN A 19 2.02 -15.07 -3.03
C GLN A 19 0.65 -14.38 -3.09
N VAL A 20 0.60 -13.13 -2.64
CA VAL A 20 -0.57 -12.27 -2.72
C VAL A 20 -0.18 -11.03 -3.51
N THR A 21 -0.81 -10.81 -4.66
CA THR A 21 -0.67 -9.55 -5.41
C THR A 21 -1.70 -8.56 -4.90
N VAL A 22 -1.28 -7.36 -4.53
CA VAL A 22 -2.14 -6.29 -4.00
C VAL A 22 -2.00 -5.05 -4.86
N SER A 23 -3.09 -4.60 -5.46
CA SER A 23 -3.19 -3.28 -6.09
C SER A 23 -3.89 -2.35 -5.12
N LEU A 24 -3.23 -1.27 -4.72
CA LEU A 24 -3.80 -0.32 -3.75
C LEU A 24 -3.47 1.12 -4.12
N THR A 25 -4.29 2.03 -3.62
CA THR A 25 -4.00 3.46 -3.63
C THR A 25 -3.75 3.92 -2.20
N VAL A 26 -2.74 4.75 -2.01
CA VAL A 26 -2.45 5.40 -0.72
C VAL A 26 -2.74 6.89 -0.86
N GLU A 27 -3.53 7.41 0.07
CA GLU A 27 -3.68 8.84 0.26
C GLU A 27 -2.73 9.33 1.36
N TYR A 28 -2.04 10.42 1.05
CA TYR A 28 -1.18 11.12 1.98
C TYR A 28 -1.61 12.57 2.10
N ILE A 29 -1.45 13.15 3.29
CA ILE A 29 -1.59 14.59 3.49
C ILE A 29 -0.20 15.22 3.56
N ASP A 30 0.07 16.17 2.67
CA ASP A 30 1.23 17.05 2.80
C ASP A 30 1.06 17.92 4.05
N GLN A 31 1.98 17.82 5.01
CA GLN A 31 1.83 18.48 6.31
C GLN A 31 1.83 20.00 6.22
N GLN A 32 2.47 20.58 5.21
CA GLN A 32 2.62 22.03 5.07
C GLN A 32 1.42 22.64 4.35
N THR A 33 1.06 22.08 3.21
CA THR A 33 0.03 22.62 2.31
C THR A 33 -1.36 22.08 2.59
N LYS A 34 -1.47 21.00 3.39
CA LYS A 34 -2.71 20.23 3.62
C LYS A 34 -3.32 19.63 2.36
N ALA A 35 -2.58 19.64 1.25
CA ALA A 35 -3.01 19.01 0.01
C ALA A 35 -2.98 17.48 0.15
N THR A 36 -3.99 16.81 -0.40
CA THR A 36 -3.97 15.36 -0.58
C THR A 36 -3.08 14.99 -1.75
N GLN A 37 -2.17 14.06 -1.52
CA GLN A 37 -1.38 13.39 -2.53
C GLN A 37 -1.89 11.95 -2.65
N VAL A 38 -2.08 11.49 -3.88
CA VAL A 38 -2.57 10.15 -4.18
C VAL A 38 -1.49 9.39 -4.93
N SER A 39 -1.12 8.21 -4.44
CA SER A 39 -0.15 7.31 -5.09
C SER A 39 -0.73 5.92 -5.23
N GLN A 40 -0.52 5.29 -6.39
CA GLN A 40 -0.94 3.91 -6.64
C GLN A 40 0.28 2.97 -6.61
N PHE A 41 0.09 1.79 -6.03
CA PHE A 41 1.11 0.76 -5.94
C PHE A 41 0.51 -0.61 -6.29
N ASP A 42 1.29 -1.40 -7.00
CA ASP A 42 1.09 -2.84 -7.16
C ASP A 42 2.19 -3.53 -6.37
N LEU A 43 1.81 -4.38 -5.41
CA LEU A 43 2.70 -5.06 -4.49
C LEU A 43 2.56 -6.57 -4.64
N VAL A 44 3.63 -7.32 -4.38
CA VAL A 44 3.62 -8.75 -4.16
C VAL A 44 4.02 -9.02 -2.70
N LEU A 45 3.17 -9.75 -1.99
CA LEU A 45 3.38 -10.14 -0.61
C LEU A 45 3.65 -11.63 -0.50
N GLU A 46 4.62 -11.99 0.34
CA GLU A 46 4.88 -13.37 0.74
C GLU A 46 4.78 -13.53 2.27
N LYS A 47 4.29 -14.70 2.70
CA LYS A 47 4.14 -15.00 4.12
C LYS A 47 5.49 -15.36 4.74
N ASN A 48 5.87 -14.64 5.79
CA ASN A 48 7.07 -14.88 6.59
C ASN A 48 6.66 -15.16 8.04
N GLY A 49 6.52 -16.44 8.38
CA GLY A 49 5.97 -16.86 9.68
C GLY A 49 4.49 -16.46 9.82
N SER A 50 4.18 -15.64 10.83
CA SER A 50 2.85 -15.06 11.05
C SER A 50 2.63 -13.74 10.29
N ASN A 51 3.67 -13.15 9.72
CA ASN A 51 3.64 -11.83 9.08
C ASN A 51 3.65 -11.94 7.56
N TRP A 52 3.30 -10.84 6.89
CA TRP A 52 3.48 -10.67 5.45
C TRP A 52 4.62 -9.69 5.19
N LYS A 53 5.39 -9.95 4.13
CA LYS A 53 6.46 -9.05 3.67
C LYS A 53 6.20 -8.67 2.22
N ILE A 54 6.45 -7.41 1.90
CA ILE A 54 6.52 -6.94 0.52
C ILE A 54 7.81 -7.48 -0.08
N ILE A 55 7.70 -8.18 -1.20
CA ILE A 55 8.83 -8.75 -1.94
C ILE A 55 9.02 -8.10 -3.32
N GLU A 56 7.98 -7.45 -3.84
CA GLU A 56 7.97 -6.66 -5.07
C GLU A 56 6.93 -5.54 -4.96
#